data_AF-A0A4R6Y433-F1
#
_entry.id   AF-A0A4R6Y433-F1
#
_cell.length_a   1.000
_cell.length_b   1.000
_cell.length_c   1.000
_cell.angle_alpha   90.00
_cell.angle_beta   90.00
_cell.angle_gamma   90.00
#
_symmetry.space_group_name_H-M   'P 1'
#
loop_
_entity.id
_entity.type
_entity.pdbx_description
1 polymer ?
#
loop_
_entity_poly.entity_id
_entity_poly.type
_entity_poly.pdbx_seq_one_letter_code
_entity_poly.pdbx_strand_id
1 'polypeptide(L)'
;MIDNQKIVHKSGRDSLFLNSTRSNAYNGATFKREQIETPYTKGFSTKKTPIEKALEKPTSLRLAINAKCFDCIGCGFDPKPTDAIRNCEINGCPLWPVRPYQTVKG
;
A
#
# COMPACT_ATOMS: atom_id res chain seq x y z
N MET A 1 -43.08 21.54 -53.41
CA MET A 1 -42.20 21.05 -54.50
C MET A 1 -41.34 22.22 -54.94
N ILE A 2 -40.02 22.03 -54.95
CA ILE A 2 -38.97 22.68 -55.76
C ILE A 2 -37.66 22.55 -54.97
N ASP A 3 -36.80 21.69 -55.51
CA ASP A 3 -35.37 21.60 -55.27
C ASP A 3 -34.65 22.93 -55.53
N ASN A 4 -33.43 23.07 -55.03
CA ASN A 4 -32.24 23.54 -55.75
C ASN A 4 -31.23 24.15 -54.74
N GLN A 5 -30.16 23.43 -54.42
CA GLN A 5 -28.90 23.40 -55.17
C GLN A 5 -27.97 24.60 -54.89
N LYS A 6 -26.69 24.24 -54.73
CA LYS A 6 -25.45 24.98 -54.99
C LYS A 6 -24.83 25.76 -53.82
N ILE A 7 -23.73 25.24 -53.25
CA ILE A 7 -22.33 25.22 -53.73
C ILE A 7 -21.61 26.54 -53.40
N VAL A 8 -20.72 26.43 -52.41
CA VAL A 8 -19.33 26.95 -52.30
C VAL A 8 -19.06 28.38 -52.80
N HIS A 9 -18.40 29.21 -51.98
CA HIS A 9 -17.09 29.83 -52.26
C HIS A 9 -16.82 31.11 -51.46
N LYS A 10 -15.57 31.20 -50.97
CA LYS A 10 -14.77 32.42 -50.78
C LYS A 10 -15.23 33.29 -49.60
N SER A 11 -14.38 34.00 -48.87
CA SER A 11 -12.97 34.39 -48.98
C SER A 11 -12.69 35.21 -47.72
N GLY A 12 -11.45 35.17 -47.22
CA GLY A 12 -11.07 35.83 -45.98
C GLY A 12 -11.37 37.33 -45.89
N ARG A 13 -11.35 37.83 -44.66
CA ARG A 13 -10.86 39.17 -44.32
C ARG A 13 -10.39 39.20 -42.88
N ASP A 14 -9.19 39.72 -42.75
CA ASP A 14 -8.33 39.74 -41.59
C ASP A 14 -8.88 40.57 -40.42
N SER A 15 -8.57 40.15 -39.19
CA SER A 15 -8.24 41.10 -38.14
C SER A 15 -7.14 40.52 -37.24
N LEU A 16 -5.91 40.86 -37.64
CA LEU A 16 -4.74 41.16 -36.82
C LEU A 16 -4.85 40.78 -35.33
N PHE A 17 -4.41 39.56 -34.99
CA PHE A 17 -3.85 39.32 -33.67
C PHE A 17 -2.34 39.18 -33.82
N LEU A 18 -1.64 40.14 -33.22
CA LEU A 18 -0.20 40.31 -33.23
C LEU A 18 0.52 38.98 -32.96
N ASN A 19 1.48 38.69 -33.82
CA ASN A 19 2.61 37.83 -33.54
C ASN A 19 3.31 38.29 -32.25
N SER A 20 3.33 37.46 -31.21
CA SER A 20 4.38 37.51 -30.21
C SER A 20 5.12 36.18 -30.23
N THR A 21 6.20 36.19 -30.98
CA THR A 21 7.26 35.20 -30.93
C THR A 21 7.86 35.17 -29.52
N ARG A 22 7.52 34.14 -28.74
CA ARG A 22 8.45 33.59 -27.76
C ARG A 22 8.58 32.10 -28.03
N SER A 23 9.70 31.77 -28.65
CA SER A 23 10.28 30.44 -28.67
C SER A 23 10.05 29.76 -27.31
N ASN A 24 9.45 28.58 -27.33
CA ASN A 24 9.27 27.75 -26.16
C ASN A 24 10.64 27.15 -25.79
N ALA A 25 11.52 27.99 -25.25
CA ALA A 25 12.91 27.68 -24.93
C ALA A 25 13.03 27.33 -23.45
N TYR A 26 12.36 26.25 -23.02
CA TYR A 26 12.70 25.57 -21.76
C TYR A 26 12.72 24.05 -22.01
N ASN A 27 13.58 23.66 -22.94
CA ASN A 27 14.18 22.34 -22.87
C ASN A 27 15.01 22.28 -21.58
N GLY A 28 14.68 21.35 -20.68
CA GLY A 28 15.68 20.78 -19.77
C GLY A 28 15.85 21.43 -18.40
N ALA A 29 14.78 21.60 -17.61
CA ALA A 29 14.93 21.43 -16.17
C ALA A 29 14.64 19.97 -15.84
N THR A 30 15.64 19.11 -15.99
CA THR A 30 15.60 17.74 -15.48
C THR A 30 15.53 17.85 -13.95
N PHE A 31 14.31 17.86 -13.40
CA PHE A 31 14.13 17.63 -11.99
C PHE A 31 14.54 16.17 -11.76
N LYS A 32 15.83 15.95 -11.48
CA LYS A 32 16.34 14.68 -10.96
C LYS A 32 15.57 14.46 -9.67
N ARG A 33 14.46 13.72 -9.76
CA ARG A 33 13.85 13.07 -8.62
C ARG A 33 14.89 12.06 -8.18
N GLU A 34 15.80 12.52 -7.33
CA GLU A 34 16.67 11.65 -6.56
C GLU A 34 15.71 10.78 -5.76
N GLN A 35 15.49 9.57 -6.28
CA GLN A 35 14.73 8.55 -5.59
C GLN A 35 15.56 8.27 -4.35
N ILE A 36 15.11 8.82 -3.22
CA ILE A 36 15.67 8.49 -1.92
C ILE A 36 15.27 7.02 -1.74
N GLU A 37 16.13 6.11 -2.18
CA GLU A 37 16.00 4.69 -1.93
C GLU A 37 16.07 4.52 -0.42
N THR A 38 14.91 4.53 0.23
CA THR A 38 14.82 4.23 1.64
C THR A 38 15.49 2.87 1.86
N PRO A 39 16.35 2.68 2.87
CA PRO A 39 17.13 1.45 3.09
C PRO A 39 16.28 0.22 3.49
N TYR A 40 14.98 0.23 3.20
CA TYR A 40 14.02 -0.79 3.60
C TYR A 40 13.69 -1.76 2.45
N THR A 41 14.71 -2.32 1.79
CA THR A 41 14.52 -3.53 0.97
C THR A 41 14.86 -4.77 1.79
N LYS A 42 14.27 -4.87 3.00
CA LYS A 42 14.36 -6.09 3.80
C LYS A 42 13.48 -7.15 3.13
N GLY A 43 14.10 -8.22 2.65
CA GLY A 43 13.50 -9.24 1.79
C GLY A 43 12.05 -9.60 2.16
N PHE A 44 11.17 -9.51 1.16
CA PHE A 44 9.76 -9.89 1.29
C PHE A 44 9.67 -11.40 1.55
N SER A 45 9.49 -11.80 2.81
CA SER A 45 9.22 -13.20 3.13
C SER A 45 7.83 -13.56 2.62
N THR A 46 7.70 -14.61 1.82
CA THR A 46 6.41 -15.14 1.34
C THR A 46 5.56 -15.78 2.45
N LYS A 47 6.05 -15.77 3.69
CA LYS A 47 5.38 -16.35 4.85
C LYS A 47 4.35 -15.39 5.39
N LYS A 48 3.09 -15.84 5.39
CA LYS A 48 1.98 -15.09 5.96
C LYS A 48 2.14 -14.90 7.47
N THR A 49 1.84 -13.69 7.93
CA THR A 49 1.81 -13.37 9.36
C THR A 49 0.64 -14.09 10.06
N PRO A 50 0.67 -14.25 11.40
CA PRO A 50 -0.47 -14.81 12.14
C PRO A 50 -1.77 -14.03 11.92
N ILE A 51 -1.67 -12.71 11.73
CA ILE A 51 -2.81 -11.82 11.46
C ILE A 51 -3.42 -12.16 10.09
N GLU A 52 -2.61 -12.22 9.04
CA GLU A 52 -3.08 -12.61 7.70
C GLU A 52 -3.72 -14.01 7.70
N LYS A 53 -3.13 -14.96 8.42
CA LYS A 53 -3.69 -16.31 8.54
C LYS A 53 -5.07 -16.31 9.20
N ALA A 54 -5.31 -15.43 10.18
CA ALA A 54 -6.61 -15.28 10.81
C ALA A 54 -7.62 -14.59 9.89
N LEU A 55 -7.20 -13.61 9.10
CA LEU A 55 -8.06 -12.96 8.10
C LEU A 55 -8.52 -13.94 7.01
N GLU A 56 -7.66 -14.88 6.60
CA GLU A 56 -8.03 -15.92 5.62
C GLU A 56 -9.03 -16.94 6.17
N LYS A 57 -9.02 -17.19 7.47
CA LYS A 57 -9.84 -18.19 8.14
C LYS A 57 -10.46 -17.62 9.42
N PRO A 58 -11.43 -16.70 9.30
CA PRO A 58 -12.00 -15.98 10.44
C PRO A 58 -12.80 -16.89 11.38
N THR A 59 -13.19 -18.09 10.92
CA THR A 59 -13.94 -19.07 11.71
C THR A 59 -13.07 -19.83 12.73
N SER A 60 -11.73 -19.76 12.62
CA SER A 60 -10.84 -20.51 13.49
C SER A 60 -10.48 -19.72 14.75
N LEU A 61 -11.00 -20.18 15.89
CA LEU A 61 -10.66 -19.63 17.21
C LEU A 61 -9.14 -19.66 17.47
N ARG A 62 -8.47 -20.75 17.10
CA ARG A 62 -7.03 -20.91 17.35
C ARG A 62 -6.20 -19.88 16.58
N LEU A 63 -6.56 -19.60 15.33
CA LEU A 63 -5.88 -18.59 14.52
C LEU A 63 -6.16 -17.18 15.05
N ALA A 64 -7.38 -16.90 15.51
CA ALA A 64 -7.71 -15.64 16.15
C ALA A 64 -6.88 -15.40 17.42
N ILE A 65 -6.74 -16.40 18.29
CA ILE A 65 -5.88 -16.32 19.49
C ILE A 65 -4.43 -16.07 19.09
N ASN A 66 -3.90 -16.79 18.09
CA ASN A 66 -2.53 -16.60 17.61
C ASN A 66 -2.29 -15.18 17.06
N ALA A 67 -3.23 -14.68 16.26
CA ALA A 67 -3.19 -13.32 15.74
C ALA A 67 -3.24 -12.30 16.87
N LYS A 68 -4.09 -12.51 17.88
CA LYS A 68 -4.22 -11.57 19.00
C LYS A 68 -2.97 -11.52 19.88
N CYS A 69 -2.36 -12.67 20.17
CA CYS A 69 -1.09 -12.69 20.91
C CYS A 69 0.05 -12.05 20.10
N PHE A 70 0.08 -12.24 18.79
CA PHE A 70 1.06 -11.61 17.90
C PHE A 70 0.86 -10.09 17.77
N ASP A 71 -0.39 -9.63 17.74
CA ASP A 71 -0.75 -8.21 17.77
C ASP A 71 -0.31 -7.56 19.09
N CYS A 72 -0.66 -8.20 20.21
CA CYS A 72 -0.37 -7.69 21.55
C CYS A 72 1.14 -7.52 21.85
N ILE A 73 2.00 -8.39 21.31
CA ILE A 73 3.45 -8.33 21.54
C ILE A 73 4.16 -7.31 20.64
N GLY A 74 3.45 -6.64 19.72
CA GLY A 74 4.03 -5.64 18.82
C GLY A 74 4.25 -6.12 17.39
N CYS A 75 3.43 -7.05 16.89
CA CYS A 75 3.33 -7.40 15.46
C CYS A 75 4.64 -7.82 14.77
N GLY A 76 5.60 -8.39 15.52
CA GLY A 76 6.89 -8.81 14.94
C GLY A 76 7.93 -7.70 14.83
N PHE A 77 7.80 -6.62 15.61
CA PHE A 77 8.90 -5.68 15.85
C PHE A 77 10.11 -6.38 16.47
N ASP A 78 9.86 -7.34 17.36
CA ASP A 78 10.90 -8.19 17.94
C ASP A 78 11.48 -9.16 16.91
N PRO A 79 12.79 -9.49 17.00
CA PRO A 79 13.43 -10.45 16.11
C PRO A 79 12.84 -11.87 16.21
N LYS A 80 12.19 -12.21 17.34
CA LYS A 80 11.56 -13.52 17.58
C LYS A 80 10.22 -13.36 18.33
N PRO A 81 9.14 -13.01 17.62
CA PRO A 81 7.84 -12.75 18.25
C PRO A 81 7.25 -14.00 18.94
N THR A 82 7.61 -15.21 18.51
CA THR A 82 7.15 -16.45 19.16
C THR A 82 7.72 -16.64 20.56
N ASP A 83 8.98 -16.26 20.76
CA ASP A 83 9.63 -16.36 22.07
C ASP A 83 9.12 -15.26 22.99
N ALA A 84 8.87 -14.06 22.45
CA ALA A 84 8.26 -12.97 23.20
C ALA A 84 6.83 -13.32 23.68
N ILE A 85 6.03 -14.01 22.85
CA ILE A 85 4.72 -14.54 23.29
C ILE A 85 4.89 -15.64 24.35
N ARG A 86 5.86 -16.55 24.19
CA ARG A 86 6.14 -17.61 25.18
C ARG A 86 6.58 -17.03 26.54
N ASN A 87 7.31 -15.93 26.54
CA ASN A 87 7.88 -15.33 27.74
C ASN A 87 7.04 -14.15 28.28
N CYS A 88 5.83 -13.93 27.76
CA CYS A 88 4.97 -12.86 28.28
C CYS A 88 4.59 -13.14 29.75
N GLU A 89 4.76 -12.14 30.61
CA GLU A 89 4.61 -12.25 32.08
C GLU A 89 3.23 -11.82 32.59
N ILE A 90 2.28 -11.53 31.69
CA ILE A 90 0.93 -11.08 32.04
C ILE A 90 0.09 -12.29 32.46
N ASN A 91 0.26 -12.73 33.70
CA ASN A 91 -0.42 -13.90 34.27
C ASN A 91 -1.94 -13.69 34.43
N GLY A 92 -2.41 -12.43 34.48
CA GLY A 92 -3.83 -12.08 34.52
C GLY A 92 -4.55 -12.05 33.16
N CYS A 93 -3.86 -12.44 32.08
CA CYS A 93 -4.45 -12.42 30.74
C CYS A 93 -5.58 -13.46 30.63
N PRO A 94 -6.77 -13.13 30.12
CA PRO A 94 -7.85 -14.10 29.92
C PRO A 94 -7.48 -15.19 28.89
N LEU A 95 -6.52 -14.92 28.01
CA LEU A 95 -6.00 -15.88 27.05
C LEU A 95 -4.86 -16.75 27.60
N TRP A 96 -4.44 -16.53 28.86
CA TRP A 96 -3.34 -17.27 29.49
C TRP A 96 -3.49 -18.79 29.38
N PRO A 97 -4.66 -19.42 29.63
CA PRO A 97 -4.80 -20.88 29.58
C PRO A 97 -4.69 -21.47 28.16
N VAL A 98 -4.91 -20.64 27.13
CA VAL A 98 -4.98 -21.04 25.73
C VAL A 98 -3.88 -20.39 24.89
N ARG A 99 -2.88 -19.80 25.56
CA ARG A 99 -1.83 -19.03 24.91
C ARG A 99 -0.96 -19.94 24.05
N PRO A 100 -0.58 -19.52 22.84
CA PRO A 100 0.33 -20.31 22.02
C PRO A 100 1.71 -20.46 22.67
N TYR A 101 2.39 -21.57 22.32
CA TYR A 101 3.79 -21.85 22.64
C TYR A 101 4.12 -22.06 24.13
N GLN A 102 3.11 -22.22 24.98
CA GLN A 102 3.34 -22.63 26.38
C GLN A 102 3.91 -24.04 26.42
N THR A 103 4.96 -24.22 27.21
CA THR A 103 5.61 -25.52 27.50
C THR A 103 4.96 -26.22 28.69
N VAL A 104 3.66 -26.06 28.88
CA VAL A 104 2.94 -26.82 29.92
C VAL A 104 2.80 -28.24 29.40
N LYS A 105 3.59 -29.16 29.94
CA LYS A 105 3.25 -30.58 29.92
C LYS A 105 1.97 -30.71 30.73
N GLY A 106 0.88 -31.11 30.08
CA GLY A 106 -0.37 -31.47 30.74
C GLY A 106 -0.16 -32.59 31.75
#